data_AF-A0A7L4QWY3-F1
#
_entry.id   AF-A0A7L4QWY3-F1
#
_cell.length_a   1.000
_cell.length_b   1.000
_cell.length_c   1.000
_cell.angle_alpha   90.00
_cell.angle_beta   90.00
_cell.angle_gamma   90.00
#
_symmetry.space_group_name_H-M   'P 1'
#
loop_
_entity.id
_entity.type
_entity.pdbx_description
1 polymer ?
#
loop_
_entity_poly.entity_id
_entity_poly.type
_entity_poly.pdbx_seq_one_letter_code
_entity_poly.pdbx_strand_id
1 'polypeptide(L)'
;MRKVIITLLFLCSIISLSGCVGSDDAVPERAVTFANVTEVIDGDTFVISTGEKVRLIGVDTPERGEPYYGEARQYVVDNLHGRTVRLEADVSDTDRYGRLLRYVWLDGSMVNNDLVLSGLAVSKTYEPDSYYQDQLEESESYAREHGLGIWSQASSRGTEHVIISYLDAGRYVGQTVTVEGTVVHTARNDGNGIIYLNFHDSYEGYFTVVIWSDDWDRFPQSPELYYDGKHVLVTGNVIEYKGSPEIIVESPSEIVVVS
;
A
#
# COMPACT_ATOMS: atom_id res chain seq x y z
N MET A 1 87.15 -9.83 36.53
CA MET A 1 86.92 -8.44 36.06
C MET A 1 85.80 -8.45 35.03
N ARG A 2 84.71 -7.73 35.32
CA ARG A 2 83.64 -7.21 34.43
C ARG A 2 83.11 -8.12 33.30
N LYS A 3 81.83 -8.49 33.41
CA LYS A 3 80.73 -7.89 32.61
C LYS A 3 79.38 -8.32 33.20
N VAL A 4 78.61 -7.30 33.58
CA VAL A 4 77.21 -7.37 34.03
C VAL A 4 76.34 -7.40 32.76
N ILE A 5 75.40 -8.33 32.66
CA ILE A 5 74.29 -8.27 31.69
C ILE A 5 73.00 -8.45 32.48
N ILE A 6 72.26 -7.35 32.58
CA ILE A 6 70.92 -7.26 33.16
C ILE A 6 69.95 -7.74 32.07
N THR A 7 69.34 -8.91 32.25
CA THR A 7 68.26 -9.37 31.35
C THR A 7 66.93 -8.97 31.96
N LEU A 8 66.22 -8.12 31.22
CA LEU A 8 64.97 -7.46 31.54
C LEU A 8 63.81 -8.48 31.55
N LEU A 9 63.06 -8.51 32.66
CA LEU A 9 61.77 -9.20 32.79
C LEU A 9 60.71 -8.46 31.95
N PHE A 10 60.06 -9.15 31.01
CA PHE A 10 58.78 -8.74 30.42
C PHE A 10 57.75 -9.84 30.67
N LEU A 11 56.95 -9.64 31.73
CA LEU A 11 55.84 -10.50 32.10
C LEU A 11 54.61 -10.02 31.31
N CYS A 12 54.30 -10.67 30.18
CA CYS A 12 53.10 -10.37 29.41
C CYS A 12 51.95 -11.21 30.00
N SER A 13 51.11 -10.58 30.85
CA SER A 13 49.84 -11.17 31.29
C SER A 13 48.89 -11.25 30.11
N ILE A 14 48.60 -12.47 29.65
CA ILE A 14 47.55 -12.76 28.67
C ILE A 14 46.22 -12.64 29.42
N ILE A 15 45.53 -11.51 29.24
CA ILE A 15 44.15 -11.33 29.71
C ILE A 15 43.26 -12.01 28.67
N SER A 16 42.78 -13.21 28.98
CA SER A 16 41.75 -13.89 28.20
C SER A 16 40.42 -13.15 28.38
N LEU A 17 40.07 -12.27 27.45
CA LEU A 17 38.69 -11.82 27.30
C LEU A 17 37.88 -12.99 26.71
N SER A 18 37.18 -13.73 27.56
CA SER A 18 36.03 -14.53 27.13
C SER A 18 34.94 -13.56 26.68
N GLY A 19 34.93 -13.24 25.39
CA GLY A 19 33.77 -12.62 24.76
C GLY A 19 32.63 -13.64 24.77
N CYS A 20 31.56 -13.32 25.50
CA CYS A 20 30.28 -13.99 25.32
C CYS A 20 29.84 -13.76 23.87
N VAL A 21 29.90 -14.81 23.05
CA VAL A 21 29.21 -14.85 21.76
C VAL A 21 27.73 -14.86 22.11
N GLY A 22 27.09 -13.71 21.96
CA GLY A 22 25.64 -13.65 21.86
C GLY A 22 25.25 -14.51 20.66
N SER A 23 24.41 -15.50 20.89
CA SER A 23 23.66 -16.13 19.81
C SER A 23 22.78 -15.04 19.22
N ASP A 24 23.23 -14.43 18.12
CA ASP A 24 22.31 -13.83 17.18
C ASP A 24 21.33 -14.94 16.83
N ASP A 25 20.08 -14.78 17.26
CA ASP A 25 18.96 -15.60 16.79
C ASP A 25 18.84 -15.35 15.29
N ALA A 26 19.64 -16.08 14.51
CA ALA A 26 19.55 -16.07 13.06
C ALA A 26 18.14 -16.51 12.72
N VAL A 27 17.32 -15.57 12.28
CA VAL A 27 16.02 -15.87 11.67
C VAL A 27 16.31 -16.88 10.56
N PRO A 28 15.73 -18.10 10.63
CA PRO A 28 16.04 -19.13 9.66
C PRO A 28 15.78 -18.57 8.26
N GLU A 29 16.80 -18.65 7.40
CA GLU A 29 16.70 -18.23 6.01
C GLU A 29 15.61 -19.07 5.33
N ARG A 30 14.59 -18.41 4.76
CA ARG A 30 13.47 -19.08 4.09
C ARG A 30 13.97 -19.93 2.94
N ALA A 31 13.36 -21.10 2.73
CA ALA A 31 13.75 -21.98 1.65
C ALA A 31 13.40 -21.35 0.29
N VAL A 32 14.42 -21.13 -0.54
CA VAL A 32 14.28 -20.56 -1.89
C VAL A 32 14.65 -21.59 -2.94
N THR A 33 13.79 -21.72 -3.95
CA THR A 33 14.01 -22.57 -5.13
C THR A 33 13.66 -21.81 -6.41
N PHE A 34 14.04 -22.35 -7.56
CA PHE A 34 13.70 -21.79 -8.86
C PHE A 34 13.09 -22.88 -9.74
N ALA A 35 12.02 -22.55 -10.45
CA ALA A 35 11.39 -23.50 -11.36
C ALA A 35 10.72 -22.78 -12.55
N ASN A 36 10.65 -23.47 -13.68
CA ASN A 36 9.92 -22.97 -14.84
C ASN A 36 8.42 -23.24 -14.68
N VAL A 37 7.58 -22.26 -14.99
CA VAL A 37 6.12 -22.41 -14.98
C VAL A 37 5.66 -23.02 -16.29
N THR A 38 4.93 -24.13 -16.22
CA THR A 38 4.50 -24.92 -17.38
C THR A 38 3.02 -24.82 -17.67
N GLU A 39 2.19 -24.53 -16.67
CA GLU A 39 0.74 -24.40 -16.83
C GLU A 39 0.19 -23.40 -15.80
N VAL A 40 -0.79 -22.58 -16.19
CA VAL A 40 -1.51 -21.69 -15.27
C VAL A 40 -2.94 -22.18 -15.13
N ILE A 41 -3.33 -22.52 -13.90
CA ILE A 41 -4.66 -23.06 -13.58
C ILE A 41 -5.65 -21.91 -13.44
N ASP A 42 -5.37 -20.99 -12.52
CA ASP A 42 -6.18 -19.82 -12.18
C ASP A 42 -5.27 -18.66 -11.70
N GLY A 43 -5.84 -17.64 -11.05
CA GLY A 43 -5.11 -16.44 -10.64
C GLY A 43 -4.15 -16.63 -9.46
N ASP A 44 -4.22 -17.77 -8.75
CA ASP A 44 -3.36 -18.02 -7.59
C ASP A 44 -2.72 -19.42 -7.58
N THR A 45 -2.98 -20.24 -8.60
CA THR A 45 -2.44 -21.59 -8.73
C THR A 45 -1.83 -21.83 -10.12
N PHE A 46 -0.61 -22.35 -10.15
CA PHE A 46 0.09 -22.78 -11.38
C PHE A 46 0.88 -24.08 -11.18
N VAL A 47 1.36 -24.67 -12.27
CA VAL A 47 2.18 -25.89 -12.29
C VAL A 47 3.59 -25.55 -12.73
N ILE A 48 4.57 -26.17 -12.09
CA ILE A 48 5.99 -26.01 -12.42
C ILE A 48 6.54 -27.22 -13.20
N SER A 49 7.76 -27.09 -13.72
CA SER A 49 8.43 -28.10 -14.55
C SER A 49 8.58 -29.48 -13.93
N THR A 50 8.54 -29.57 -12.61
CA THR A 50 8.61 -30.83 -11.84
C THR A 50 7.23 -31.49 -11.66
N GLY A 51 6.15 -30.81 -12.05
CA GLY A 51 4.77 -31.31 -12.02
C GLY A 51 4.00 -30.94 -10.76
N GLU A 52 4.66 -30.40 -9.72
CA GLU A 52 3.95 -29.87 -8.55
C GLU A 52 3.11 -28.64 -8.90
N LYS A 53 2.02 -28.49 -8.15
CA LYS A 53 1.21 -27.27 -8.13
C LYS A 53 1.75 -26.32 -7.08
N VAL A 54 1.76 -25.04 -7.40
CA VAL A 54 2.11 -23.94 -6.48
C VAL A 54 0.85 -23.12 -6.23
N ARG A 55 0.52 -22.87 -4.96
CA ARG A 55 -0.50 -21.93 -4.50
C ARG A 55 0.19 -20.71 -3.91
N LEU A 56 -0.20 -19.53 -4.36
CA LEU A 56 0.32 -18.27 -3.85
C LEU A 56 -0.10 -18.08 -2.38
N ILE A 57 0.85 -17.76 -1.49
CA ILE A 57 0.58 -17.42 -0.08
C ILE A 57 -0.03 -16.01 0.00
N GLY A 58 -0.92 -15.80 0.98
CA GLY A 58 -1.40 -14.47 1.37
C GLY A 58 -2.42 -13.82 0.43
N VAL A 59 -2.81 -14.49 -0.66
CA VAL A 59 -3.68 -13.93 -1.69
C VAL A 59 -4.85 -14.87 -2.01
N ASP A 60 -6.00 -14.30 -2.36
CA ASP A 60 -7.16 -15.05 -2.85
C ASP A 60 -7.67 -14.36 -4.12
N THR A 61 -7.63 -15.07 -5.26
CA THR A 61 -8.15 -14.53 -6.51
C THR A 61 -9.64 -14.84 -6.67
N PRO A 62 -10.39 -14.07 -7.48
CA PRO A 62 -11.78 -14.40 -7.80
C PRO A 62 -11.89 -15.82 -8.32
N GLU A 63 -12.97 -16.51 -8.00
CA GLU A 63 -13.23 -17.87 -8.45
C GLU A 63 -13.87 -17.89 -9.84
N ARG A 64 -13.86 -19.06 -10.49
CA ARG A 64 -14.42 -19.19 -11.85
C ARG A 64 -15.90 -18.78 -11.89
N GLY A 65 -16.19 -17.76 -12.69
CA GLY A 65 -17.54 -17.20 -12.85
C GLY A 65 -17.76 -15.92 -12.05
N GLU A 66 -16.81 -15.53 -11.22
CA GLU A 66 -16.80 -14.23 -10.54
C GLU A 66 -16.18 -13.15 -11.44
N PRO A 67 -16.56 -11.87 -11.25
CA PRO A 67 -15.87 -10.74 -11.90
C PRO A 67 -14.36 -10.79 -11.65
N TYR A 68 -13.56 -10.37 -12.64
CA TYR A 68 -12.10 -10.33 -12.59
C TYR A 68 -11.36 -11.68 -12.53
N TYR A 69 -12.06 -12.82 -12.56
CA TYR A 69 -11.42 -14.15 -12.67
C TYR A 69 -10.51 -14.27 -13.90
N GLY A 70 -11.00 -13.82 -15.06
CA GLY A 70 -10.27 -13.95 -16.32
C GLY A 70 -9.01 -13.09 -16.33
N GLU A 71 -9.13 -11.88 -15.80
CA GLU A 71 -8.09 -10.87 -15.68
C GLU A 71 -7.00 -11.31 -14.71
N ALA A 72 -7.37 -11.82 -13.53
CA ALA A 72 -6.41 -12.37 -12.56
C ALA A 72 -5.63 -13.56 -13.15
N ARG A 73 -6.33 -14.50 -13.79
CA ARG A 73 -5.68 -15.63 -14.48
C ARG A 73 -4.78 -15.16 -15.62
N GLN A 74 -5.23 -14.20 -16.43
CA GLN A 74 -4.45 -13.69 -17.57
C GLN A 74 -3.19 -12.98 -17.09
N TYR A 75 -3.25 -12.23 -15.98
CA TYR A 75 -2.09 -11.62 -15.36
C TYR A 75 -1.02 -12.67 -15.03
N VAL A 76 -1.40 -13.81 -14.44
CA VAL A 76 -0.46 -14.90 -14.12
C VAL A 76 0.06 -15.59 -15.39
N VAL A 77 -0.78 -15.78 -16.42
CA VAL A 77 -0.34 -16.31 -17.72
C VAL A 77 0.72 -15.41 -18.32
N ASP A 78 0.40 -14.12 -18.46
CA ASP A 78 1.29 -13.16 -19.09
C ASP A 78 2.58 -13.05 -18.31
N ASN A 79 2.52 -13.02 -16.97
CA ASN A 79 3.68 -12.86 -16.11
C ASN A 79 4.51 -14.11 -15.90
N LEU A 80 3.93 -15.30 -15.81
CA LEU A 80 4.69 -16.47 -15.35
C LEU A 80 4.86 -17.55 -16.40
N HIS A 81 3.90 -17.75 -17.31
CA HIS A 81 3.91 -18.91 -18.20
C HIS A 81 5.17 -18.97 -19.07
N GLY A 82 5.90 -20.09 -18.99
CA GLY A 82 7.14 -20.31 -19.72
C GLY A 82 8.36 -19.56 -19.16
N ARG A 83 8.23 -18.92 -17.99
CA ARG A 83 9.33 -18.23 -17.30
C ARG A 83 9.80 -19.01 -16.08
N THR A 84 11.08 -18.85 -15.77
CA THR A 84 11.67 -19.33 -14.50
C THR A 84 11.38 -18.32 -13.41
N VAL A 85 10.68 -18.75 -12.36
CA VAL A 85 10.33 -17.93 -11.20
C VAL A 85 11.12 -18.36 -9.97
N ARG A 86 11.36 -17.42 -9.06
CA ARG A 86 11.88 -17.70 -7.72
C ARG A 86 10.72 -18.01 -6.79
N LEU A 87 10.80 -19.15 -6.12
CA LEU A 87 9.79 -19.67 -5.20
C LEU A 87 10.36 -19.63 -3.79
N GLU A 88 9.76 -18.82 -2.92
CA GLU A 88 10.13 -18.67 -1.51
C GLU A 88 9.04 -19.29 -0.63
N ALA A 89 9.40 -20.30 0.15
CA ALA A 89 8.51 -20.89 1.14
C ALA A 89 8.48 -20.05 2.43
N ASP A 90 7.37 -20.12 3.17
CA ASP A 90 7.31 -19.59 4.53
C ASP A 90 7.45 -20.74 5.55
N VAL A 91 6.60 -20.79 6.57
CA VAL A 91 6.67 -21.81 7.63
C VAL A 91 6.16 -23.16 7.12
N SER A 92 5.08 -23.16 6.36
CA SER A 92 4.48 -24.36 5.77
C SER A 92 5.01 -24.59 4.35
N ASP A 93 5.34 -25.84 4.04
CA ASP A 93 5.78 -26.21 2.69
C ASP A 93 4.61 -26.48 1.74
N THR A 94 3.59 -27.21 2.21
CA THR A 94 2.43 -27.61 1.42
C THR A 94 1.12 -27.45 2.17
N ASP A 95 0.04 -27.22 1.44
CA ASP A 95 -1.32 -27.31 1.98
C ASP A 95 -1.84 -28.76 2.05
N ARG A 96 -3.06 -28.92 2.59
CA ARG A 96 -3.76 -30.22 2.70
C ARG A 96 -4.07 -30.91 1.37
N TYR A 97 -3.93 -30.21 0.23
CA TYR A 97 -4.16 -30.73 -1.11
C TYR A 97 -2.85 -31.09 -1.82
N GLY A 98 -1.70 -30.93 -1.14
CA GLY A 98 -0.37 -31.21 -1.68
C GLY A 98 0.13 -30.13 -2.64
N ARG A 99 -0.42 -28.92 -2.60
CA ARG A 99 0.12 -27.76 -3.34
C ARG A 99 1.24 -27.14 -2.53
N LEU A 100 2.35 -26.80 -3.19
CA LEU A 100 3.43 -26.01 -2.58
C LEU A 100 2.91 -24.61 -2.26
N LEU A 101 3.16 -24.12 -1.06
CA LEU A 101 2.81 -22.77 -0.63
C LEU A 101 4.02 -21.86 -0.84
N ARG A 102 3.89 -20.85 -1.71
CA ARG A 102 5.03 -19.97 -2.06
C ARG A 102 4.64 -18.49 -2.18
N TYR A 103 5.57 -17.63 -1.78
CA TYR A 103 5.72 -16.30 -2.36
C TYR A 103 6.52 -16.42 -3.65
N VAL A 104 6.02 -15.83 -4.73
CA VAL A 104 6.57 -16.01 -6.07
C VAL A 104 7.14 -14.71 -6.57
N TRP A 105 8.37 -14.77 -7.06
CA TRP A 105 9.09 -13.60 -7.53
C TRP A 105 9.58 -13.77 -8.96
N LEU A 106 9.48 -12.70 -9.72
CA LEU A 106 9.96 -12.60 -11.08
C LEU A 106 10.62 -11.24 -11.28
N ASP A 107 11.86 -11.25 -11.78
CA ASP A 107 12.63 -10.03 -12.07
C ASP A 107 12.71 -9.02 -10.90
N GLY A 108 12.62 -9.51 -9.65
CA GLY A 108 12.67 -8.70 -8.43
C GLY A 108 11.31 -8.26 -7.89
N SER A 109 10.22 -8.45 -8.62
CA SER A 109 8.85 -8.16 -8.17
C SER A 109 8.16 -9.39 -7.59
N MET A 110 7.37 -9.20 -6.52
CA MET A 110 6.59 -10.26 -5.90
C MET A 110 5.20 -10.33 -6.54
N VAL A 111 4.93 -11.43 -7.25
CA VAL A 111 3.70 -11.64 -8.03
C VAL A 111 2.46 -11.64 -7.13
N ASN A 112 2.57 -12.19 -5.92
CA ASN A 112 1.52 -12.16 -4.90
C ASN A 112 1.10 -10.71 -4.62
N ASN A 113 2.07 -9.83 -4.37
CA ASN A 113 1.83 -8.43 -4.08
C ASN A 113 1.25 -7.69 -5.29
N ASP A 114 1.80 -7.92 -6.48
CA ASP A 114 1.35 -7.23 -7.69
C ASP A 114 -0.11 -7.56 -8.04
N LEU A 115 -0.56 -8.81 -7.80
CA LEU A 115 -1.95 -9.22 -7.95
C LEU A 115 -2.88 -8.41 -7.03
N VAL A 116 -2.50 -8.28 -5.75
CA VAL A 116 -3.29 -7.53 -4.77
C VAL A 116 -3.27 -6.02 -5.08
N LEU A 117 -2.10 -5.46 -5.37
CA LEU A 117 -1.91 -4.04 -5.71
C LEU A 117 -2.73 -3.64 -6.95
N SER A 118 -2.88 -4.56 -7.92
CA SER A 118 -3.67 -4.34 -9.13
C SER A 118 -5.17 -4.58 -8.94
N GLY A 119 -5.61 -4.95 -7.73
CA GLY A 119 -7.01 -5.30 -7.44
C GLY A 119 -7.46 -6.60 -8.10
N LEU A 120 -6.55 -7.51 -8.45
CA LEU A 120 -6.83 -8.81 -9.06
C LEU A 120 -6.92 -9.95 -8.03
N ALA A 121 -6.57 -9.66 -6.77
CA ALA A 121 -6.71 -10.56 -5.62
C ALA A 121 -7.07 -9.76 -4.36
N VAL A 122 -7.66 -10.43 -3.37
CA VAL A 122 -7.76 -9.92 -2.00
C VAL A 122 -6.56 -10.41 -1.18
N SER A 123 -6.17 -9.64 -0.16
CA SER A 123 -5.21 -10.08 0.84
C SER A 123 -5.90 -11.05 1.80
N LYS A 124 -5.27 -12.20 2.08
CA LYS A 124 -5.86 -13.24 2.93
C LYS A 124 -4.82 -14.00 3.74
N THR A 125 -4.80 -13.73 5.04
CA THR A 125 -3.88 -14.35 5.99
C THR A 125 -4.25 -15.81 6.29
N TYR A 126 -3.25 -16.69 6.26
CA TYR A 126 -3.36 -18.05 6.77
C TYR A 126 -2.14 -18.36 7.64
N GLU A 127 -2.32 -18.35 8.96
CA GLU A 127 -1.24 -18.73 9.88
C GLU A 127 -0.81 -20.20 9.66
N PRO A 128 0.50 -20.52 9.75
CA PRO A 128 1.62 -19.65 10.16
C PRO A 128 2.31 -18.86 9.02
N ASP A 129 1.73 -18.82 7.82
CA ASP A 129 2.36 -18.27 6.60
C ASP A 129 1.97 -16.79 6.38
N SER A 130 2.48 -15.91 7.23
CA SER A 130 2.09 -14.49 7.28
C SER A 130 3.24 -13.49 7.09
N TYR A 131 4.43 -13.93 6.65
CA TYR A 131 5.60 -13.05 6.63
C TYR A 131 5.46 -11.75 5.83
N TYR A 132 4.81 -11.77 4.66
CA TYR A 132 4.59 -10.56 3.85
C TYR A 132 3.16 -9.99 4.01
N GLN A 133 2.44 -10.40 5.05
CA GLN A 133 1.01 -10.07 5.19
C GLN A 133 0.77 -8.56 5.28
N ASP A 134 1.58 -7.83 6.06
CA ASP A 134 1.47 -6.36 6.18
C ASP A 134 1.59 -5.66 4.81
N GLN A 135 2.52 -6.11 3.96
CA GLN A 135 2.72 -5.55 2.61
C GLN A 135 1.51 -5.81 1.69
N LEU A 136 0.91 -6.99 1.81
CA LEU A 136 -0.28 -7.35 1.04
C LEU A 136 -1.50 -6.54 1.49
N GLU A 137 -1.66 -6.30 2.79
CA GLU A 137 -2.73 -5.46 3.34
C GLU A 137 -2.61 -3.98 2.94
N GLU A 138 -1.39 -3.45 2.90
CA GLU A 138 -1.12 -2.10 2.38
C GLU A 138 -1.48 -2.00 0.89
N SER A 139 -1.04 -2.98 0.08
CA SER A 139 -1.38 -3.04 -1.35
C SER A 139 -2.87 -3.18 -1.61
N GLU A 140 -3.58 -3.93 -0.77
CA GLU A 140 -5.04 -4.07 -0.87
C GLU A 140 -5.75 -2.75 -0.54
N SER A 141 -5.27 -2.04 0.48
CA SER A 141 -5.79 -0.72 0.87
C SER A 141 -5.63 0.28 -0.27
N TYR A 142 -4.46 0.30 -0.93
CA TYR A 142 -4.23 1.10 -2.13
C TYR A 142 -5.22 0.76 -3.25
N ALA A 143 -5.38 -0.53 -3.57
CA ALA A 143 -6.27 -0.98 -4.64
C ALA A 143 -7.74 -0.63 -4.36
N ARG A 144 -8.17 -0.65 -3.09
CA ARG A 144 -9.49 -0.22 -2.65
C ARG A 144 -9.69 1.29 -2.82
N GLU A 145 -8.76 2.10 -2.33
CA GLU A 145 -8.81 3.56 -2.42
C GLU A 145 -8.92 4.01 -3.89
N HIS A 146 -8.20 3.35 -4.78
CA HIS A 146 -8.15 3.69 -6.21
C HIS A 146 -9.20 2.95 -7.06
N GLY A 147 -10.08 2.15 -6.45
CA GLY A 147 -11.15 1.43 -7.16
C GLY A 147 -10.65 0.47 -8.24
N LEU A 148 -9.52 -0.20 -8.01
CA LEU A 148 -8.88 -1.09 -8.98
C LEU A 148 -9.52 -2.48 -8.99
N GLY A 149 -9.57 -3.10 -10.18
CA GLY A 149 -9.99 -4.50 -10.34
C GLY A 149 -11.31 -4.82 -9.62
N ILE A 150 -11.30 -5.81 -8.72
CA ILE A 150 -12.45 -6.24 -7.91
C ILE A 150 -13.08 -5.11 -7.08
N TRP A 151 -12.32 -4.06 -6.77
CA TRP A 151 -12.79 -2.90 -6.01
C TRP A 151 -13.52 -1.87 -6.86
N SER A 152 -13.45 -1.96 -8.19
CA SER A 152 -14.13 -1.05 -9.12
C SER A 152 -15.65 -1.06 -9.00
N GLN A 153 -16.25 -2.17 -8.52
CA GLN A 153 -17.69 -2.24 -8.29
C GLN A 153 -18.11 -1.79 -6.90
N ALA A 154 -17.18 -1.80 -5.93
CA ALA A 154 -17.41 -1.16 -4.64
C ALA A 154 -17.40 0.37 -4.80
N SER A 155 -16.52 0.90 -5.66
CA SER A 155 -16.58 2.31 -6.07
C SER A 155 -17.80 2.61 -6.95
N SER A 156 -18.19 1.72 -7.87
CA SER A 156 -19.34 1.97 -8.76
C SER A 156 -20.74 1.70 -8.19
N ARG A 157 -20.88 0.97 -7.07
CA ARG A 157 -22.18 0.79 -6.37
C ARG A 157 -22.38 1.74 -5.19
N GLY A 158 -21.43 2.64 -4.97
CA GLY A 158 -21.44 3.59 -3.87
C GLY A 158 -21.19 5.03 -4.29
N THR A 159 -21.54 5.45 -5.51
CA THR A 159 -21.82 6.85 -5.89
C THR A 159 -22.10 6.91 -7.39
N GLU A 160 -23.30 7.35 -7.81
CA GLU A 160 -23.27 8.33 -8.90
C GLU A 160 -22.35 9.44 -8.37
N HIS A 161 -21.21 9.70 -8.99
CA HIS A 161 -20.41 10.87 -8.65
C HIS A 161 -21.25 12.09 -8.99
N VAL A 162 -22.06 12.55 -8.03
CA VAL A 162 -22.84 13.77 -8.16
C VAL A 162 -21.80 14.89 -8.03
N ILE A 163 -21.36 15.37 -9.19
CA ILE A 163 -20.57 16.58 -9.27
C ILE A 163 -21.53 17.75 -9.08
N ILE A 164 -21.33 18.52 -8.01
CA ILE A 164 -22.15 19.67 -7.64
C ILE A 164 -21.31 20.94 -7.63
N SER A 165 -21.93 22.08 -7.90
CA SER A 165 -21.28 23.37 -7.68
C SER A 165 -21.01 23.59 -6.19
N TYR A 166 -19.90 24.23 -5.84
CA TYR A 166 -19.61 24.69 -4.47
C TYR A 166 -20.73 25.54 -3.86
N LEU A 167 -21.54 26.22 -4.68
CA LEU A 167 -22.71 26.99 -4.23
C LEU A 167 -23.84 26.11 -3.68
N ASP A 168 -23.91 24.85 -4.11
CA ASP A 168 -24.95 23.90 -3.71
C ASP A 168 -24.51 23.01 -2.54
N ALA A 169 -23.23 23.04 -2.12
CA ALA A 169 -22.66 22.11 -1.14
C ALA A 169 -23.49 22.00 0.16
N GLY A 170 -24.01 23.11 0.68
CA GLY A 170 -24.86 23.10 1.89
C GLY A 170 -26.12 22.24 1.80
N ARG A 171 -26.60 21.93 0.59
CA ARG A 171 -27.76 21.04 0.37
C ARG A 171 -27.42 19.56 0.54
N TYR A 172 -26.12 19.24 0.58
CA TYR A 172 -25.59 17.88 0.60
C TYR A 172 -24.91 17.53 1.92
N VAL A 173 -25.12 18.33 2.98
CA VAL A 173 -24.61 18.01 4.33
C VAL A 173 -25.02 16.59 4.75
N GLY A 174 -24.03 15.82 5.22
CA GLY A 174 -24.14 14.41 5.59
C GLY A 174 -23.99 13.42 4.42
N GLN A 175 -23.65 13.89 3.22
CA GLN A 175 -23.45 13.06 2.03
C GLN A 175 -22.04 13.20 1.48
N THR A 176 -21.50 12.10 0.97
CA THR A 176 -20.28 12.11 0.14
C THR A 176 -20.64 12.47 -1.30
N VAL A 177 -20.09 13.59 -1.77
CA VAL A 177 -20.29 14.14 -3.12
C VAL A 177 -18.97 14.70 -3.66
N THR A 178 -18.94 15.05 -4.95
CA THR A 178 -17.81 15.76 -5.55
C THR A 178 -18.20 17.23 -5.74
N VAL A 179 -17.52 18.15 -5.07
CA VAL A 179 -17.75 19.60 -5.16
C VAL A 179 -16.79 20.23 -6.17
N GLU A 180 -17.34 20.90 -7.18
CA GLU A 180 -16.61 21.60 -8.23
C GLU A 180 -16.55 23.11 -7.96
N GLY A 181 -15.38 23.71 -8.14
CA GLY A 181 -15.21 25.16 -8.17
C GLY A 181 -13.76 25.61 -8.19
N THR A 182 -13.55 26.92 -8.10
CA THR A 182 -12.21 27.52 -8.09
C THR A 182 -11.85 27.93 -6.66
N VAL A 183 -10.65 27.58 -6.23
CA VAL A 183 -10.08 28.10 -4.98
C VAL A 183 -9.67 29.55 -5.21
N VAL A 184 -10.32 30.49 -4.54
CA VAL A 184 -10.09 31.93 -4.71
C VAL A 184 -9.36 32.56 -3.53
N HIS A 185 -9.32 31.88 -2.39
CA HIS A 185 -8.56 32.33 -1.22
C HIS A 185 -8.08 31.15 -0.39
N THR A 186 -6.81 31.14 0.00
CA THR A 186 -6.24 30.13 0.90
C THR A 186 -5.69 30.75 2.17
N ALA A 187 -5.83 30.06 3.29
CA ALA A 187 -5.24 30.49 4.56
C ALA A 187 -4.61 29.31 5.29
N ARG A 188 -3.33 29.44 5.66
CA ARG A 188 -2.64 28.51 6.56
C ARG A 188 -2.55 29.12 7.95
N ASN A 189 -2.89 28.34 8.96
CA ASN A 189 -2.79 28.73 10.35
C ASN A 189 -2.04 27.67 11.16
N ASP A 190 -0.75 27.93 11.40
CA ASP A 190 0.10 27.02 12.17
C ASP A 190 -0.30 26.92 13.66
N GLY A 191 -1.07 27.89 14.18
CA GLY A 191 -1.49 27.91 15.58
C GLY A 191 -2.60 26.90 15.90
N ASN A 192 -3.51 26.64 14.96
CA ASN A 192 -4.55 25.62 15.09
C ASN A 192 -4.37 24.43 14.13
N GLY A 193 -3.30 24.42 13.33
CA GLY A 193 -2.96 23.32 12.46
C GLY A 193 -3.91 23.16 11.27
N ILE A 194 -4.43 24.26 10.72
CA ILE A 194 -5.42 24.19 9.62
C ILE A 194 -4.93 24.93 8.38
N ILE A 195 -5.11 24.31 7.22
CA ILE A 195 -5.13 24.98 5.93
C ILE A 195 -6.57 25.03 5.41
N TYR A 196 -7.03 26.21 5.01
CA TYR A 196 -8.31 26.46 4.38
C TYR A 196 -8.12 26.72 2.88
N LEU A 197 -8.91 26.07 2.04
CA LEU A 197 -9.08 26.39 0.62
C LEU A 197 -10.51 26.87 0.40
N ASN A 198 -10.69 28.17 0.20
CA ASN A 198 -12.00 28.82 0.11
C ASN A 198 -12.40 29.04 -1.34
N PHE A 199 -13.67 28.80 -1.64
CA PHE A 199 -14.25 28.89 -2.98
C PHE A 199 -15.03 30.20 -3.23
N HIS A 200 -15.01 31.11 -2.25
CA HIS A 200 -15.66 32.41 -2.33
C HIS A 200 -14.91 33.44 -1.48
N ASP A 201 -14.88 34.71 -1.92
CA ASP A 201 -14.18 35.81 -1.23
C ASP A 201 -14.75 36.08 0.17
N SER A 202 -16.07 35.96 0.31
CA SER A 202 -16.74 35.90 1.62
C SER A 202 -16.82 34.44 2.03
N TYR A 203 -15.90 33.98 2.88
CA TYR A 203 -15.83 32.58 3.30
C TYR A 203 -17.00 32.17 4.23
N GLU A 204 -17.59 33.11 4.97
CA GLU A 204 -18.71 32.83 5.87
C GLU A 204 -19.96 32.36 5.09
N GLY A 205 -20.42 31.14 5.38
CA GLY A 205 -21.60 30.54 4.78
C GLY A 205 -21.35 29.87 3.41
N TYR A 206 -20.11 29.88 2.91
CA TYR A 206 -19.75 29.28 1.64
C TYR A 206 -18.84 28.07 1.83
N PHE A 207 -18.81 27.22 0.80
CA PHE A 207 -18.05 26.00 0.81
C PHE A 207 -16.55 26.24 0.99
N THR A 208 -15.95 25.47 1.92
CA THR A 208 -14.52 25.52 2.23
C THR A 208 -13.96 24.11 2.34
N VAL A 209 -12.72 23.93 1.92
CA VAL A 209 -11.96 22.69 2.15
C VAL A 209 -10.98 22.91 3.29
N VAL A 210 -10.89 21.91 4.16
CA VAL A 210 -10.06 21.93 5.36
C VAL A 210 -9.03 20.81 5.28
N ILE A 211 -7.76 21.16 5.50
CA ILE A 211 -6.65 20.20 5.62
C ILE A 211 -6.00 20.36 7.00
N TRP A 212 -6.06 19.31 7.81
CA TRP A 212 -5.46 19.29 9.15
C TRP A 212 -3.95 19.05 9.10
N SER A 213 -3.24 19.54 10.12
CA SER A 213 -1.79 19.46 10.21
C SER A 213 -1.24 18.03 10.20
N ASP A 214 -2.03 17.07 10.68
CA ASP A 214 -1.66 15.66 10.71
C ASP A 214 -1.51 15.08 9.28
N ASP A 215 -2.14 15.71 8.28
CA ASP A 215 -2.14 15.25 6.90
C ASP A 215 -1.27 16.09 5.97
N TRP A 216 -0.71 17.22 6.41
CA TRP A 216 0.02 18.18 5.54
C TRP A 216 1.13 17.55 4.70
N ASP A 217 1.86 16.57 5.25
CA ASP A 217 2.97 15.90 4.57
C ASP A 217 2.51 14.98 3.42
N ARG A 218 1.21 14.66 3.35
CA ARG A 218 0.59 13.89 2.26
C ARG A 218 0.23 14.76 1.07
N PHE A 219 0.05 16.06 1.28
CA PHE A 219 -0.33 17.01 0.23
C PHE A 219 0.92 17.60 -0.47
N PRO A 220 0.75 18.22 -1.66
CA PRO A 220 1.84 18.94 -2.31
C PRO A 220 2.50 19.96 -1.38
N GLN A 221 3.81 20.18 -1.55
CA GLN A 221 4.54 21.17 -0.76
C GLN A 221 3.84 22.54 -0.82
N SER A 222 3.56 23.10 0.36
CA SER A 222 2.72 24.30 0.54
C SER A 222 1.34 24.17 -0.13
N PRO A 223 0.41 23.35 0.40
CA PRO A 223 -0.91 23.14 -0.19
C PRO A 223 -1.68 24.43 -0.44
N GLU A 224 -1.56 25.40 0.47
CA GLU A 224 -2.14 26.73 0.36
C GLU A 224 -1.64 27.48 -0.88
N LEU A 225 -0.37 27.36 -1.25
CA LEU A 225 0.17 27.97 -2.46
C LEU A 225 -0.12 27.13 -3.71
N TYR A 226 -0.15 25.80 -3.56
CA TYR A 226 -0.35 24.90 -4.67
C TYR A 226 -1.77 24.97 -5.23
N TYR A 227 -2.79 25.11 -4.39
CA TYR A 227 -4.20 25.11 -4.81
C TYR A 227 -4.76 26.50 -5.10
N ASP A 228 -4.08 27.57 -4.69
CA ASP A 228 -4.53 28.95 -4.94
C ASP A 228 -4.78 29.21 -6.44
N GLY A 229 -5.97 29.71 -6.76
CA GLY A 229 -6.42 30.02 -8.12
C GLY A 229 -6.76 28.82 -8.99
N LYS A 230 -6.64 27.57 -8.50
CA LYS A 230 -6.94 26.38 -9.30
C LYS A 230 -8.43 26.05 -9.33
N HIS A 231 -8.88 25.58 -10.49
CA HIS A 231 -10.17 24.91 -10.61
C HIS A 231 -10.01 23.45 -10.17
N VAL A 232 -10.86 22.98 -9.26
CA VAL A 232 -10.71 21.67 -8.61
C VAL A 232 -12.05 20.96 -8.46
N LEU A 233 -11.99 19.64 -8.41
CA LEU A 233 -13.04 18.74 -7.94
C LEU A 233 -12.61 18.19 -6.59
N VAL A 234 -13.46 18.34 -5.57
CA VAL A 234 -13.17 17.90 -4.20
C VAL A 234 -14.18 16.85 -3.79
N THR A 235 -13.74 15.63 -3.54
CA THR A 235 -14.63 14.53 -3.13
C THR A 235 -14.52 14.30 -1.64
N GLY A 236 -15.65 14.27 -0.95
CA GLY A 236 -15.67 14.00 0.48
C GLY A 236 -17.07 14.14 1.07
N ASN A 237 -17.21 13.78 2.35
CA ASN A 237 -18.46 13.97 3.08
C ASN A 237 -18.63 15.46 3.42
N VAL A 238 -19.71 16.08 2.94
CA VAL A 238 -20.02 17.47 3.28
C VAL A 238 -20.51 17.54 4.73
N ILE A 239 -19.88 18.36 5.54
CA ILE A 239 -20.30 18.68 6.91
C ILE A 239 -20.73 20.14 7.00
N GLU A 240 -21.45 20.52 8.06
CA GLU A 240 -21.71 21.91 8.38
C GLU A 240 -20.90 22.30 9.62
N TYR A 241 -20.12 23.38 9.52
CA TYR A 241 -19.37 23.96 10.62
C TYR A 241 -19.61 25.46 10.68
N LYS A 242 -20.12 25.94 11.83
CA LYS A 242 -20.44 27.35 12.07
C LYS A 242 -21.29 28.00 10.95
N GLY A 243 -22.19 27.23 10.34
CA GLY A 243 -23.08 27.69 9.28
C GLY A 243 -22.47 27.69 7.88
N SER A 244 -21.27 27.14 7.69
CA SER A 244 -20.62 26.96 6.39
C SER A 244 -20.52 25.46 6.05
N PRO A 245 -20.79 25.05 4.81
CA PRO A 245 -20.51 23.69 4.38
C PRO A 245 -19.00 23.47 4.21
N GLU A 246 -18.48 22.33 4.64
CA GLU A 246 -17.06 22.01 4.56
C GLU A 246 -16.85 20.57 4.09
N ILE A 247 -15.72 20.32 3.41
CA ILE A 247 -15.15 18.97 3.28
C ILE A 247 -13.78 19.00 3.97
N ILE A 248 -13.56 18.05 4.87
CA ILE A 248 -12.24 17.77 5.43
C ILE A 248 -11.60 16.72 4.54
N VAL A 249 -10.40 17.00 4.04
CA VAL A 249 -9.62 16.06 3.23
C VAL A 249 -8.39 15.57 4.01
N GLU A 250 -8.08 14.30 3.85
CA GLU A 250 -6.98 13.57 4.51
C GLU A 250 -5.96 13.03 3.49
N SER A 251 -6.31 13.04 2.20
CA SER A 251 -5.47 12.58 1.09
C SER A 251 -5.52 13.56 -0.10
N PRO A 252 -4.40 13.77 -0.82
CA PRO A 252 -4.41 14.56 -2.05
C PRO A 252 -5.30 13.96 -3.15
N SER A 253 -5.61 12.66 -3.11
CA SER A 253 -6.51 12.01 -4.08
C SER A 253 -7.94 12.57 -4.04
N GLU A 254 -8.34 13.17 -2.91
CA GLU A 254 -9.65 13.79 -2.73
C GLU A 254 -9.77 15.15 -3.43
N ILE A 255 -8.67 15.75 -3.88
CA ILE A 255 -8.65 17.00 -4.65
C ILE A 255 -8.05 16.78 -6.03
N VAL A 256 -8.88 16.80 -7.07
CA VAL A 256 -8.46 16.71 -8.46
C VAL A 256 -8.39 18.12 -9.05
N VAL A 257 -7.20 18.54 -9.53
CA VAL A 257 -7.05 19.79 -10.28
C VAL A 257 -7.55 19.61 -11.70
N VAL A 258 -8.51 20.43 -12.12
CA VAL A 258 -9.06 20.48 -13.48
C VAL A 258 -8.32 21.59 -14.23
N SER A 259 -7.61 21.21 -15.30
CA SER A 259 -6.78 22.10 -16.13
C SER A 259 -7.58 23.17 -16.87
#